data_AF-A0A399ZXB3-F1
#
_entry.id   AF-A0A399ZXB3-F1
#
_cell.length_a   1.000
_cell.length_b   1.000
_cell.length_c   1.000
_cell.angle_alpha   90.00
_cell.angle_beta   90.00
_cell.angle_gamma   90.00
#
_symmetry.space_group_name_H-M   'P 1'
#
loop_
_entity.id
_entity.type
_entity.pdbx_description
1 polymer ?
#
loop_
_entity_poly.entity_id
_entity_poly.type
_entity_poly.pdbx_seq_one_letter_code
_entity_poly.pdbx_strand_id
1 'polypeptide(L)'
;MDEPSQHAFAIYCLREYGTDAVEPLIGLLTDDDPDARFGAAHTLGLIGDARATPHLIQALSDPEPAVRWWAADALGKLRAAEAIAPIQKLLKDKHSGVRQHAADVLKQLNA
;
A
#
# COMPACT_ATOMS: atom_id res chain seq x y z
N MET A 1 -19.46 -10.61 -13.13
CA MET A 1 -18.02 -10.42 -13.37
C MET A 1 -17.46 -10.07 -12.03
N ASP A 2 -17.03 -11.08 -11.28
CA ASP A 2 -16.41 -10.87 -9.98
C ASP A 2 -15.02 -10.30 -10.23
N GLU A 3 -14.77 -9.07 -9.78
CA GLU A 3 -13.41 -8.55 -9.75
C GLU A 3 -12.52 -9.56 -9.02
N PRO A 4 -11.32 -9.87 -9.54
CA PRO A 4 -10.37 -10.67 -8.81
C PRO A 4 -10.09 -9.99 -7.47
N SER A 5 -10.53 -10.60 -6.37
CA SER A 5 -10.21 -10.11 -5.03
C SER A 5 -8.71 -9.82 -4.95
N GLN A 6 -8.31 -8.68 -4.37
CA GLN A 6 -6.90 -8.27 -4.27
C GLN A 6 -5.99 -9.37 -3.67
N HIS A 7 -6.58 -10.27 -2.88
CA HIS A 7 -5.93 -11.45 -2.34
C HIS A 7 -5.52 -12.48 -3.43
N ALA A 8 -6.34 -12.65 -4.47
CA ALA A 8 -6.02 -13.50 -5.61
C ALA A 8 -4.84 -12.95 -6.42
N PHE A 9 -4.73 -11.62 -6.56
CA PHE A 9 -3.59 -10.98 -7.22
C PHE A 9 -2.29 -11.19 -6.42
N ALA A 10 -2.34 -11.02 -5.09
CA ALA A 10 -1.19 -11.28 -4.23
C ALA A 10 -0.71 -12.74 -4.29
N ILE A 11 -1.65 -13.69 -4.26
CA ILE A 11 -1.35 -15.12 -4.40
C ILE A 11 -0.76 -15.42 -5.78
N TYR A 12 -1.28 -14.79 -6.84
CA TYR A 12 -0.75 -14.93 -8.19
C TYR A 12 0.70 -14.42 -8.28
N CYS A 13 0.99 -13.21 -7.79
CA CYS A 13 2.35 -12.66 -7.80
C CYS A 13 3.34 -13.51 -6.99
N LEU A 14 2.93 -13.99 -5.81
CA LEU A 14 3.76 -14.90 -5.01
C LEU A 14 4.00 -16.25 -5.69
N ARG A 15 2.99 -16.78 -6.41
CA ARG A 15 3.10 -18.06 -7.12
C ARG A 15 4.03 -17.95 -8.34
N GLU A 16 3.92 -16.88 -9.11
CA GLU A 16 4.69 -16.71 -10.34
C GLU A 16 6.11 -16.21 -10.08
N TYR A 17 6.34 -15.40 -9.02
CA TYR A 17 7.61 -14.71 -8.79
C TYR A 17 8.24 -14.91 -7.40
N GLY A 18 7.56 -15.53 -6.43
CA GLY A 18 8.11 -15.76 -5.08
C GLY A 18 8.49 -14.47 -4.33
N THR A 19 9.55 -14.49 -3.53
CA THR A 19 10.12 -13.28 -2.87
C THR A 19 10.78 -12.31 -3.87
N ASP A 20 11.05 -12.76 -5.09
CA ASP A 20 11.55 -11.92 -6.18
C ASP A 20 10.43 -11.08 -6.83
N ALA A 21 9.18 -11.20 -6.35
CA ALA A 21 8.05 -10.37 -6.77
C ALA A 21 8.16 -8.90 -6.35
N VAL A 22 9.03 -8.56 -5.39
CA VAL A 22 9.09 -7.23 -4.78
C VAL A 22 9.43 -6.14 -5.80
N GLU A 23 10.46 -6.34 -6.63
CA GLU A 23 10.88 -5.33 -7.62
C GLU A 23 9.81 -5.10 -8.72
N PRO A 24 9.21 -6.16 -9.34
CA PRO A 24 8.08 -5.98 -10.24
C PRO A 24 6.89 -5.25 -9.59
N LEU A 25 6.55 -5.58 -8.35
CA LEU A 25 5.44 -4.93 -7.64
C LEU A 25 5.74 -3.47 -7.31
N ILE A 26 6.99 -3.13 -6.99
CA ILE A 26 7.41 -1.73 -6.85
C ILE A 26 7.17 -0.97 -8.16
N GLY A 27 7.49 -1.58 -9.32
CA GLY A 27 7.21 -0.99 -10.63
C GLY A 27 5.73 -0.73 -10.88
N LEU A 28 4.85 -1.62 -10.41
CA LEU A 28 3.39 -1.47 -10.55
C LEU A 28 2.80 -0.35 -9.69
N LEU A 29 3.52 0.18 -8.69
CA LEU A 29 3.05 1.35 -7.92
C LEU A 29 2.93 2.63 -8.76
N THR A 30 3.49 2.64 -9.97
CA THR A 30 3.40 3.76 -10.91
C THR A 30 2.69 3.40 -12.22
N ASP A 31 1.95 2.28 -12.24
CA ASP A 31 1.18 1.86 -13.41
C ASP A 31 0.05 2.86 -13.75
N ASP A 32 -0.32 2.94 -15.02
CA ASP A 32 -1.41 3.79 -15.47
C ASP A 32 -2.76 3.34 -14.87
N ASP A 33 -2.92 2.02 -14.65
CA ASP A 33 -4.11 1.43 -14.06
C ASP A 33 -4.12 1.58 -12.53
N PRO A 34 -5.09 2.31 -11.94
CA PRO A 34 -5.21 2.43 -10.49
C PRO A 34 -5.42 1.10 -9.77
N ASP A 35 -6.02 0.10 -10.44
CA ASP A 35 -6.26 -1.21 -9.87
C ASP A 35 -4.95 -1.98 -9.69
N ALA A 36 -4.06 -1.88 -10.69
CA ALA A 36 -2.70 -2.40 -10.59
C ALA A 36 -1.92 -1.71 -9.47
N ARG A 37 -2.02 -0.39 -9.35
CA ARG A 37 -1.31 0.38 -8.30
C ARG A 37 -1.73 -0.02 -6.89
N PHE A 38 -3.03 -0.07 -6.59
CA PHE A 38 -3.46 -0.45 -5.24
C PHE A 38 -3.24 -1.95 -4.99
N GLY A 39 -3.37 -2.79 -6.01
CA GLY A 39 -3.08 -4.22 -5.92
C GLY A 39 -1.62 -4.47 -5.56
N ALA A 40 -0.72 -3.70 -6.16
CA ALA A 40 0.70 -3.69 -5.82
C ALA A 40 0.95 -3.25 -4.37
N ALA A 41 0.37 -2.11 -3.95
CA ALA A 41 0.53 -1.61 -2.59
C ALA A 41 0.06 -2.64 -1.55
N HIS A 42 -1.12 -3.23 -1.75
CA HIS A 42 -1.63 -4.27 -0.87
C HIS A 42 -0.70 -5.49 -0.82
N THR A 43 -0.26 -5.98 -1.98
CA THR A 43 0.59 -7.17 -2.08
C THR A 43 1.95 -6.94 -1.41
N LEU A 44 2.56 -5.78 -1.60
CA LEU A 44 3.82 -5.40 -0.93
C LEU A 44 3.68 -5.38 0.59
N GLY A 45 2.53 -4.91 1.10
CA GLY A 45 2.21 -4.97 2.53
C GLY A 45 2.06 -6.39 3.07
N LEU A 46 1.57 -7.34 2.26
CA LEU A 46 1.47 -8.75 2.63
C LEU A 46 2.83 -9.46 2.57
N ILE A 47 3.66 -9.13 1.58
CA ILE A 47 5.02 -9.68 1.46
C ILE A 47 5.88 -9.25 2.65
N GLY A 48 5.73 -8.01 3.12
CA GLY A 48 6.42 -7.55 4.31
C GLY A 48 7.90 -7.16 4.07
N ASP A 49 8.31 -6.96 2.82
CA ASP A 49 9.68 -6.57 2.48
C ASP A 49 9.87 -5.04 2.59
N ALA A 50 10.78 -4.62 3.47
CA ALA A 50 11.06 -3.20 3.74
C ALA A 50 11.62 -2.43 2.52
N ARG A 51 12.10 -3.10 1.47
CA ARG A 51 12.51 -2.44 0.21
C ARG A 51 11.36 -1.67 -0.44
N ALA A 52 10.12 -2.05 -0.18
CA ALA A 52 8.93 -1.39 -0.68
C ALA A 52 8.65 -0.04 0.00
N THR A 53 9.14 0.17 1.23
CA THR A 53 8.81 1.34 2.07
C THR A 53 8.94 2.70 1.37
N PRO A 54 10.06 3.06 0.74
CA PRO A 54 10.19 4.37 0.09
C PRO A 54 9.16 4.57 -1.04
N HIS A 55 8.83 3.51 -1.78
CA HIS A 55 7.88 3.55 -2.88
C HIS A 55 6.43 3.62 -2.37
N LEU A 56 6.12 2.89 -1.30
CA LEU A 56 4.82 2.99 -0.63
C LEU A 56 4.60 4.38 -0.02
N ILE A 57 5.64 5.03 0.51
CA ILE A 57 5.57 6.42 0.98
C ILE A 57 5.21 7.38 -0.16
N GLN A 58 5.74 7.18 -1.36
CA GLN A 58 5.36 7.97 -2.54
C GLN A 58 3.89 7.74 -2.92
N ALA A 59 3.43 6.48 -2.88
CA ALA A 59 2.04 6.11 -3.18
C ALA A 59 1.00 6.73 -2.21
N LEU A 60 1.41 7.24 -1.04
CA LEU A 60 0.53 8.04 -0.17
C LEU A 60 0.07 9.36 -0.81
N SER A 61 0.68 9.79 -1.92
CA SER A 61 0.26 10.99 -2.66
C SER A 61 -0.49 10.67 -3.95
N ASP A 62 -0.86 9.41 -4.18
CA ASP A 62 -1.55 8.97 -5.39
C ASP A 62 -2.88 9.72 -5.60
N PRO A 63 -3.26 10.08 -6.84
CA PRO A 63 -4.57 10.69 -7.10
C PRO A 63 -5.76 9.83 -6.65
N GLU A 64 -5.64 8.50 -6.71
CA GLU A 64 -6.67 7.53 -6.41
C GLU A 64 -6.73 7.24 -4.88
N PRO A 65 -7.87 7.51 -4.21
CA PRO A 65 -8.06 7.20 -2.80
C PRO A 65 -7.76 5.76 -2.41
N ALA A 66 -8.09 4.77 -3.25
CA ALA A 66 -7.81 3.37 -2.95
C ALA A 66 -6.31 3.10 -2.83
N VAL A 67 -5.49 3.66 -3.73
CA VAL A 67 -4.03 3.51 -3.69
C VAL A 67 -3.45 4.12 -2.41
N ARG A 68 -3.88 5.34 -2.04
CA ARG A 68 -3.44 5.98 -0.78
C ARG A 68 -3.81 5.16 0.46
N TRP A 69 -5.00 4.55 0.46
CA TRP A 69 -5.47 3.70 1.54
C TRP A 69 -4.59 2.46 1.69
N TRP A 70 -4.36 1.71 0.60
CA TRP A 70 -3.55 0.49 0.63
C TRP A 70 -2.07 0.76 0.89
N ALA A 71 -1.54 1.90 0.43
CA ALA A 71 -0.19 2.32 0.77
C ALA A 71 -0.03 2.57 2.28
N ALA A 72 -1.00 3.23 2.92
CA ALA A 72 -0.99 3.45 4.36
C ALA A 72 -1.10 2.12 5.14
N ASP A 73 -1.99 1.22 4.72
CA ASP A 73 -2.14 -0.11 5.31
C ASP A 73 -0.83 -0.92 5.24
N ALA A 74 -0.22 -0.95 4.06
CA ALA A 74 1.05 -1.66 3.83
C ALA A 74 2.18 -1.11 4.71
N LEU A 75 2.32 0.20 4.81
CA LEU A 75 3.31 0.84 5.68
C LEU A 75 3.06 0.55 7.17
N GLY A 76 1.79 0.45 7.57
CA GLY A 76 1.39 -0.01 8.90
C GLY A 76 1.83 -1.45 9.19
N LYS A 77 1.56 -2.37 8.26
CA LYS A 77 1.97 -3.77 8.33
C LYS A 77 3.50 -3.93 8.39
N LEU A 78 4.22 -3.12 7.62
CA LEU A 78 5.69 -3.06 7.61
C LEU A 78 6.30 -2.45 8.87
N ARG A 79 5.48 -1.83 9.75
CA ARG A 79 5.96 -1.07 10.92
C ARG A 79 6.99 0.01 10.53
N ALA A 80 6.81 0.64 9.37
CA ALA A 80 7.71 1.64 8.84
C ALA A 80 7.60 2.95 9.63
N ALA A 81 8.50 3.16 10.61
CA ALA A 81 8.49 4.35 11.46
C ALA A 81 8.70 5.64 10.64
N GLU A 82 9.49 5.57 9.57
CA GLU A 82 9.70 6.67 8.62
C GLU A 82 8.41 7.11 7.90
N ALA A 83 7.39 6.25 7.84
CA ALA A 83 6.10 6.55 7.23
C ALA A 83 5.15 7.32 8.16
N ILE A 84 5.47 7.48 9.45
CA ILE A 84 4.59 8.17 10.42
C ILE A 84 4.28 9.60 9.96
N ALA A 85 5.29 10.40 9.64
CA ALA A 85 5.07 11.79 9.21
C ALA A 85 4.31 11.91 7.86
N PRO A 86 4.62 11.09 6.83
CA PRO A 86 3.78 10.97 5.64
C PRO A 86 2.32 10.59 5.93
N ILE A 87 2.07 9.56 6.75
CA ILE A 87 0.71 9.09 7.06
C ILE A 87 -0.05 10.15 7.88
N GLN A 88 0.61 10.93 8.74
CA GLN A 88 -0.01 12.07 9.43
C GLN A 88 -0.61 13.10 8.47
N LYS A 89 -0.05 13.28 7.26
CA LYS A 89 -0.63 14.18 6.25
C LYS A 89 -1.97 13.65 5.73
N LEU A 90 -2.16 12.33 5.68
CA LEU A 90 -3.42 11.70 5.27
C LEU A 90 -4.57 11.94 6.25
N LEU A 91 -4.31 12.38 7.48
CA LEU A 91 -5.37 12.83 8.38
C LEU A 91 -6.16 14.04 7.84
N LYS A 92 -5.61 14.75 6.84
CA LYS A 92 -6.25 15.85 6.13
C LYS A 92 -6.67 15.48 4.70
N ASP A 93 -6.65 14.19 4.35
CA ASP A 93 -7.01 13.71 3.02
C ASP A 93 -8.44 14.12 2.62
N LYS A 94 -8.68 14.36 1.33
CA LYS A 94 -10.01 14.68 0.79
C LYS A 94 -11.03 13.57 1.08
N HIS A 95 -10.61 12.31 1.05
CA HIS A 95 -11.45 11.14 1.20
C HIS A 95 -11.56 10.71 2.68
N SER A 96 -12.78 10.60 3.19
CA SER A 96 -13.04 10.27 4.61
C SER A 96 -12.48 8.91 5.01
N GLY A 97 -12.61 7.89 4.15
CA GLY A 97 -12.07 6.56 4.41
C GLY A 97 -10.54 6.54 4.55
N VAL A 98 -9.83 7.37 3.77
CA VAL A 98 -8.37 7.51 3.86
C VAL A 98 -7.98 8.18 5.17
N ARG A 99 -8.69 9.24 5.59
CA ARG A 99 -8.45 9.91 6.88
C ARG A 99 -8.63 8.98 8.07
N GLN A 100 -9.73 8.23 8.09
CA GLN A 100 -10.05 7.31 9.18
C GLN A 100 -9.00 6.21 9.29
N HIS A 101 -8.66 5.59 8.17
CA HIS A 101 -7.68 4.52 8.14
C HIS A 101 -6.27 5.00 8.54
N ALA A 102 -5.85 6.18 8.07
CA ALA A 102 -4.59 6.77 8.49
C ALA A 102 -4.52 6.98 10.01
N ALA A 103 -5.62 7.39 10.65
CA ALA A 103 -5.67 7.52 12.11
C ALA A 103 -5.51 6.16 12.82
N ASP A 104 -6.09 5.10 12.28
CA ASP A 104 -5.98 3.76 12.87
C ASP A 104 -4.57 3.17 12.68
N VAL A 105 -3.97 3.33 11.50
CA VAL A 105 -2.58 2.93 11.24
C VAL A 105 -1.62 3.68 12.17
N LEU A 106 -1.82 5.00 12.36
CA LEU A 106 -0.97 5.77 13.28
C LEU A 106 -1.12 5.33 14.73
N LYS A 107 -2.31 4.95 15.18
CA LYS A 107 -2.48 4.37 16.53
C LYS A 107 -1.70 3.07 16.65
N GLN A 108 -1.74 2.21 15.63
CA GLN A 108 -1.00 0.96 15.62
C GLN A 108 0.52 1.17 15.66
N LEU A 109 1.04 2.15 14.90
CA LEU A 109 2.49 2.44 14.84
C LEU A 109 3.03 3.12 16.11
N ASN A 110 2.18 3.82 16.88
CA ASN A 110 2.56 4.49 18.13
C ASN A 110 2.27 3.66 19.39
N ALA A 111 1.71 2.46 19.25
CA ALA A 111 1.41 1.53 20.35
C ALA A 111 2.57 0.53 20.53
#